data_AF-A0A924SCF6-F1
#
_entry.id   AF-A0A924SCF6-F1
#
_cell.length_a   1.000
_cell.length_b   1.000
_cell.length_c   1.000
_cell.angle_alpha   90.00
_cell.angle_beta   90.00
_cell.angle_gamma   90.00
#
_symmetry.space_group_name_H-M   'P 1'
#
loop_
_entity.id
_entity.type
_entity.pdbx_description
1 polymer ?
#
loop_
_entity_poly.entity_id
_entity_poly.type
_entity_poly.pdbx_seq_one_letter_code
_entity_poly.pdbx_strand_id
1 'polypeptide(L)'
;LAELKEAHFAPSIWKPGIKSSHTHPFARLPHPSPKSITTMPPLLRTYLVMGGWVSDHAVIDQALNTLHVFTALEIAAIPPARARLLRSLAT
;
A
#
# COMPACT_ATOMS: atom_id res chain seq x y z
N LEU A 1 -0.87 1.90 -9.31
CA LEU A 1 -0.07 0.82 -8.67
C LEU A 1 1.37 0.75 -9.17
N ALA A 2 1.67 1.19 -10.41
CA ALA A 2 3.02 1.14 -10.96
C ALA A 2 4.09 1.86 -10.10
N GLU A 3 3.73 2.98 -9.46
CA GLU A 3 4.58 3.71 -8.48
C GLU A 3 5.05 2.83 -7.29
N LEU A 4 4.26 1.83 -6.88
CA LEU A 4 4.60 0.99 -5.72
C LEU A 4 5.80 0.07 -5.98
N LYS A 5 6.14 -0.12 -7.27
CA LYS A 5 7.19 -1.03 -7.72
C LYS A 5 8.59 -0.57 -7.31
N GLU A 6 8.81 0.72 -7.08
CA GLU A 6 10.16 1.30 -7.03
C GLU A 6 10.61 1.78 -5.65
N ALA A 7 9.72 2.00 -4.67
CA ALA A 7 10.13 2.70 -3.45
C ALA A 7 9.45 2.30 -2.13
N HIS A 8 8.52 1.33 -2.10
CA HIS A 8 7.65 1.15 -0.93
C HIS A 8 7.41 -0.29 -0.51
N PHE A 9 8.28 -1.24 -0.85
CA PHE A 9 8.07 -2.63 -0.39
C PHE A 9 8.38 -2.81 1.09
N ALA A 10 7.65 -3.74 1.69
CA ALA A 10 7.89 -4.24 3.04
C ALA A 10 9.37 -4.62 3.25
N PRO A 11 9.94 -4.34 4.44
CA PRO A 11 11.18 -4.98 4.87
C PRO A 11 11.04 -6.51 4.80
N SER A 12 12.11 -7.22 4.44
CA SER A 12 12.05 -8.67 4.17
C SER A 12 11.48 -9.48 5.34
N ILE A 13 11.71 -9.04 6.58
CA ILE A 13 11.20 -9.70 7.80
C ILE A 13 9.68 -9.52 8.02
N TRP A 14 9.07 -8.50 7.41
CA TRP A 14 7.66 -8.17 7.57
C TRP A 14 6.87 -8.32 6.27
N LYS A 15 7.51 -8.87 5.23
CA LYS A 15 6.86 -9.09 3.94
C LYS A 15 5.69 -10.07 4.10
N PRO A 16 4.45 -9.65 3.81
CA PRO A 16 3.30 -10.54 3.92
C PRO A 16 3.39 -11.66 2.89
N GLY A 17 3.18 -12.89 3.34
CA GLY A 17 3.09 -14.06 2.46
C GLY A 17 1.79 -14.05 1.64
N ILE A 18 1.86 -14.62 0.43
CA ILE A 18 0.69 -14.81 -0.43
C ILE A 18 -0.21 -15.90 0.16
N LYS A 19 -1.49 -15.58 0.38
CA LYS A 19 -2.52 -16.53 0.86
C LYS A 19 -3.64 -16.82 -0.14
N SER A 20 -3.72 -16.04 -1.22
CA SER A 20 -4.72 -16.21 -2.30
C SER A 20 -4.05 -16.70 -3.57
N SER A 21 -4.76 -17.52 -4.35
CA SER A 21 -4.33 -17.89 -5.71
C SER A 21 -4.54 -16.76 -6.72
N HIS A 22 -5.46 -15.83 -6.44
CA HIS A 22 -5.80 -14.70 -7.31
C HIS A 22 -5.01 -13.46 -6.91
N THR A 23 -3.77 -13.38 -7.37
CA THR A 23 -2.89 -12.24 -7.10
C THR A 23 -2.38 -11.60 -8.38
N HIS A 24 -2.11 -10.30 -8.30
CA HIS A 24 -1.41 -9.54 -9.33
C HIS A 24 -0.07 -9.04 -8.76
N PRO A 25 1.07 -9.64 -9.16
CA PRO A 25 2.40 -9.18 -8.72
C PRO A 25 2.70 -7.78 -9.24
N PHE A 26 3.21 -6.88 -8.38
CA PHE A 26 3.59 -5.53 -8.78
C PHE A 26 4.80 -5.51 -9.71
N ALA A 27 5.66 -6.54 -9.66
CA ALA A 27 6.77 -6.71 -10.60
C ALA A 27 6.33 -6.77 -12.07
N ARG A 28 5.10 -7.25 -12.34
CA ARG A 28 4.51 -7.35 -13.69
C ARG A 28 3.84 -6.06 -14.15
N LEU A 29 3.75 -5.04 -13.29
CA LEU A 29 3.19 -3.75 -13.69
C LEU A 29 4.15 -3.01 -14.65
N PRO A 30 3.61 -2.22 -15.58
CA PRO A 30 4.41 -1.32 -16.40
C PRO A 30 5.16 -0.34 -15.51
N HIS A 31 6.21 0.28 -16.06
CA HIS A 31 6.94 1.32 -15.34
C HIS A 31 6.00 2.46 -14.90
N PRO A 32 6.25 3.06 -13.73
CA PRO A 32 5.51 4.23 -13.30
C PRO A 32 5.55 5.33 -14.36
N SER A 33 4.43 6.03 -14.47
CA SER A 33 4.31 7.25 -15.25
C SER A 33 3.80 8.33 -14.31
N PRO A 34 4.02 9.63 -14.59
CA PRO A 34 3.55 10.71 -13.71
C PRO A 34 2.05 10.63 -13.38
N LYS A 35 1.25 10.04 -14.28
CA LYS A 35 -0.19 9.81 -14.06
C LYS A 35 -0.50 8.72 -13.01
N SER A 36 0.43 7.80 -12.76
CA SER A 36 0.25 6.74 -11.76
C SER A 36 0.25 7.27 -10.32
N ILE A 37 0.85 8.43 -10.05
CA ILE A 37 0.74 9.10 -8.75
C ILE A 37 -0.69 9.62 -8.58
N THR A 38 -1.26 10.27 -9.59
CA THR A 38 -2.62 10.85 -9.55
C THR A 38 -3.70 9.80 -9.35
N THR A 39 -3.54 8.61 -9.93
CA THR A 39 -4.49 7.49 -9.77
C THR A 39 -4.35 6.72 -8.46
N MET A 40 -3.35 7.06 -7.63
CA MET A 40 -3.19 6.44 -6.32
C MET A 40 -4.33 6.87 -5.38
N PRO A 41 -4.96 5.93 -4.66
CA PRO A 41 -5.94 6.27 -3.62
C PRO A 41 -5.33 7.27 -2.62
N PRO A 42 -6.03 8.37 -2.26
CA PRO A 42 -5.48 9.41 -1.39
C PRO A 42 -4.98 8.88 -0.05
N LEU A 43 -5.70 7.94 0.56
CA LEU A 43 -5.32 7.31 1.82
C LEU A 43 -3.99 6.55 1.71
N LEU A 44 -3.82 5.76 0.64
CA LEU A 44 -2.60 5.03 0.38
C LEU A 44 -1.42 5.99 0.21
N ARG A 45 -1.60 7.07 -0.56
CA ARG A 45 -0.56 8.10 -0.73
C ARG A 45 -0.14 8.70 0.61
N THR A 46 -1.10 9.03 1.49
CA THR A 46 -0.82 9.56 2.82
C THR A 46 0.00 8.58 3.67
N TYR A 47 -0.32 7.29 3.63
CA TYR A 47 0.43 6.26 4.36
C TYR A 47 1.86 6.11 3.85
N LEU A 48 2.08 6.12 2.54
CA LEU A 48 3.42 6.06 1.95
C LEU A 48 4.27 7.28 2.29
N VAL A 49 3.68 8.49 2.27
CA VAL A 49 4.36 9.73 2.72
C VAL A 49 4.74 9.69 4.22
N MET A 50 4.07 8.86 5.02
CA MET A 50 4.42 8.64 6.43
C MET A 50 5.50 7.57 6.64
N GLY A 51 6.08 7.03 5.57
CA GLY A 51 7.04 5.92 5.65
C GLY A 51 6.39 4.55 5.63
N GLY A 52 5.10 4.46 5.32
CA GLY A 52 4.41 3.20 5.15
C GLY A 52 4.92 2.43 3.94
N TRP A 53 4.70 1.13 3.98
CA TRP A 53 5.11 0.17 2.95
C TRP A 53 3.94 -0.72 2.55
N VAL A 54 4.07 -1.36 1.39
CA VAL A 54 3.07 -2.24 0.79
C VAL A 54 3.63 -3.64 0.55
N SER A 55 2.72 -4.60 0.34
CA SER A 55 3.06 -5.90 -0.25
C SER A 55 3.63 -5.75 -1.67
N ASP A 56 4.26 -6.81 -2.16
CA ASP A 56 4.75 -6.91 -3.54
C ASP A 56 3.67 -7.36 -4.54
N HIS A 57 2.43 -7.51 -4.08
CA HIS A 57 1.29 -7.97 -4.85
C HIS A 57 -0.02 -7.34 -4.37
N ALA A 58 -1.00 -7.28 -5.27
CA ALA A 58 -2.40 -7.08 -4.92
C ALA A 58 -3.15 -8.42 -4.96
N VAL A 59 -4.17 -8.57 -4.13
CA VAL A 59 -5.16 -9.65 -4.22
C VAL A 59 -6.34 -9.15 -5.05
N ILE A 60 -6.81 -9.96 -5.98
CA ILE A 60 -8.00 -9.67 -6.78
C ILE A 60 -9.20 -10.27 -6.06
N ASP A 61 -10.14 -9.42 -5.64
CA ASP A 61 -11.42 -9.84 -5.09
C ASP A 61 -12.49 -9.69 -6.17
N GLN A 62 -12.84 -10.80 -6.82
CA GLN A 62 -13.83 -10.82 -7.90
C GLN A 62 -15.26 -10.61 -7.38
N ALA A 63 -15.56 -11.02 -6.15
CA ALA A 63 -16.90 -10.87 -5.57
C ALA A 63 -17.22 -9.41 -5.30
N LEU A 64 -16.20 -8.64 -4.86
CA LEU A 64 -16.33 -7.21 -4.59
C LEU A 64 -15.96 -6.33 -5.79
N ASN A 65 -15.40 -6.92 -6.87
CA ASN A 65 -14.81 -6.19 -7.99
C ASN A 65 -13.76 -5.16 -7.54
N THR A 66 -12.86 -5.57 -6.64
CA THR A 66 -11.83 -4.71 -6.06
C THR A 66 -10.44 -5.33 -6.10
N LEU A 67 -9.43 -4.47 -5.90
CA LEU A 67 -8.03 -4.87 -5.69
C LEU A 67 -7.64 -4.53 -4.25
N HIS A 68 -7.17 -5.53 -3.52
CA HIS A 68 -6.71 -5.37 -2.15
C HIS A 68 -5.19 -5.30 -2.14
N VAL A 69 -4.65 -4.25 -1.52
CA VAL A 69 -3.22 -4.07 -1.30
C VAL A 69 -2.97 -4.01 0.18
N PHE A 70 -2.10 -4.88 0.69
CA PHE A 70 -1.67 -4.78 2.07
C PHE A 70 -0.78 -3.55 2.22
N THR A 71 -1.09 -2.69 3.20
CA THR A 71 -0.29 -1.51 3.55
C THR A 71 -0.08 -1.50 5.04
N ALA A 72 1.16 -1.29 5.48
CA ALA A 72 1.52 -1.14 6.88
C ALA A 72 2.33 0.13 7.10
N LEU A 73 2.31 0.61 8.34
CA LEU A 73 2.95 1.84 8.76
C LEU A 73 3.42 1.71 10.20
N GLU A 74 4.68 2.02 10.45
CA GLU A 74 5.30 1.98 11.76
C GLU A 74 4.77 3.13 12.61
N ILE A 75 4.08 2.81 13.72
CA ILE A 75 3.49 3.82 14.63
C ILE A 75 4.53 4.83 15.11
N ALA A 76 5.76 4.37 15.37
CA ALA A 76 6.86 5.22 15.82
C ALA A 76 7.31 6.26 14.77
N ALA A 77 7.09 5.99 13.48
CA ALA A 77 7.40 6.91 12.38
C ALA A 77 6.30 7.96 12.15
N ILE A 78 5.11 7.78 12.73
CA ILE A 78 3.97 8.68 12.53
C ILE A 78 4.17 9.96 13.34
N PRO A 79 4.16 11.15 12.72
CA PRO A 79 4.18 12.41 13.45
C PRO A 79 3.02 12.48 14.47
N PRO A 80 3.24 12.94 15.72
CA PRO A 80 2.22 12.89 16.79
C PRO A 80 0.88 13.56 16.45
N ALA A 81 0.89 14.58 15.59
CA ALA A 81 -0.32 15.24 15.10
C ALA A 81 -1.14 14.33 14.16
N ARG A 82 -0.47 13.61 13.24
CA ARG A 82 -1.13 12.64 12.35
C ARG A 82 -1.60 11.40 13.09
N ALA A 83 -0.83 10.91 14.07
CA ALA A 83 -1.24 9.76 14.89
C ALA A 83 -2.56 10.02 15.62
N ARG A 84 -2.75 11.24 16.15
CA ARG A 84 -4.02 11.66 16.77
C ARG A 84 -5.19 11.63 15.78
N LEU A 85 -5.00 12.18 14.58
CA LEU A 85 -6.02 12.17 13.53
C LEU A 85 -6.38 10.75 13.07
N LEU A 86 -5.39 9.87 12.88
CA LEU A 86 -5.65 8.49 12.47
C LEU A 86 -6.43 7.71 13.54
N ARG A 87 -6.11 7.93 14.83
CA ARG A 87 -6.83 7.31 15.94
C ARG A 87 -8.28 7.78 16.03
N SER A 88 -8.58 9.05 15.71
CA SER A 88 -9.95 9.57 15.72
C SER A 88 -10.83 9.07 14.56
N LEU A 89 -10.25 8.49 13.51
CA LEU A 89 -11.01 7.90 12.39
C LEU A 89 -11.42 6.44 12.66
N ALA A 90 -10.84 5.80 13.69
CA ALA A 90 -11.08 4.41 14.03
C ALA A 90 -12.17 4.23 15.11
N THR A 91 -12.84 5.32 15.48
CA THR A 91 -13.94 5.40 16.46
C THR A 91 -15.20 5.87 15.76
#